data_AF-A0A519SW80-F1
#
_entry.id   AF-A0A519SW80-F1
#
_cell.length_a   1.000
_cell.length_b   1.000
_cell.length_c   1.000
_cell.angle_alpha   90.00
_cell.angle_beta   90.00
_cell.angle_gamma   90.00
#
_symmetry.space_group_name_H-M   'P 1'
#
loop_
_entity.id
_entity.type
_entity.pdbx_description
1 polymer ?
#
loop_
_entity_poly.entity_id
_entity_poly.type
_entity_poly.pdbx_seq_one_letter_code
_entity_poly.pdbx_strand_id
1 'polypeptide(L)'
;MKTIAFITVMLFSLTCYAQTMTEKYNSLMNRYEYFNAQGQMVGYKSYDSLMKQWNYYEVTQPKQPQNTYVEPINLDYVNKALSTKQAKLDANVAKIDNAVNDIGTKIQNLEIDSDIKEIVMYTFQNALKTINSRKLDYSNNNTTREVLNYLYKQVNDEIALQVKNKQELATTAKTNVSFQTANTTSSKAAEQKVDEERQQAMAAMSKFYGGYTTALVTEEVYNYNTKLYDIISEDKTTTKFFFEDSHLYFLRSRNNQWLSSAWVWFITEPKFYILFDSYSQLIAVDKDFSKFTWYADKVGDVYTKRYVYHNLKKDTT
;
A
#
# COMPACT_ATOMS: atom_id res chain seq x y z
N MET A 1 -45.85 -70.17 48.53
CA MET A 1 -46.42 -68.90 48.02
C MET A 1 -46.43 -67.78 49.08
N LYS A 2 -46.83 -68.04 50.33
CA LYS A 2 -46.87 -67.01 51.40
C LYS A 2 -45.49 -66.40 51.76
N THR A 3 -44.41 -67.17 51.66
CA THR A 3 -43.03 -66.71 51.93
C THR A 3 -42.44 -65.83 50.83
N ILE A 4 -42.83 -66.01 49.56
CA ILE A 4 -42.33 -65.19 48.44
C ILE A 4 -42.96 -63.80 48.51
N ALA A 5 -44.26 -63.70 48.80
CA ALA A 5 -44.95 -62.43 48.95
C ALA A 5 -44.36 -61.55 50.08
N PHE A 6 -43.91 -62.17 51.18
CA PHE A 6 -43.30 -61.44 52.30
C PHE A 6 -41.94 -60.85 51.93
N ILE A 7 -41.11 -61.60 51.18
CA ILE A 7 -39.81 -61.14 50.68
C ILE A 7 -39.98 -60.02 49.65
N THR A 8 -41.00 -60.08 48.79
CA THR A 8 -41.27 -59.03 47.79
C THR A 8 -41.72 -57.71 48.45
N VAL A 9 -42.51 -57.77 49.52
CA VAL A 9 -42.93 -56.57 50.28
C VAL A 9 -41.77 -55.96 51.05
N MET A 10 -40.88 -56.77 51.62
CA MET A 10 -39.71 -56.30 52.35
C MET A 10 -38.66 -55.65 51.44
N LEU A 11 -38.50 -56.13 50.19
CA LEU A 11 -37.63 -55.53 49.18
C LEU A 11 -38.16 -54.20 48.64
N PHE A 12 -39.49 -54.02 48.57
CA PHE A 12 -40.11 -52.75 48.14
C PHE A 12 -40.04 -51.65 49.21
N SER A 13 -39.90 -51.98 50.50
CA SER A 13 -39.74 -50.97 51.56
C SER A 13 -38.36 -50.29 51.59
N LEU A 14 -37.38 -50.78 50.81
CA LEU A 14 -36.02 -50.19 50.77
C LEU A 14 -35.85 -49.10 49.70
N THR A 15 -36.84 -48.83 48.85
CA THR A 15 -36.71 -47.88 47.73
C THR A 15 -37.25 -46.47 48.01
N CYS A 16 -37.67 -46.16 49.24
CA CYS A 16 -38.29 -44.87 49.60
C CYS A 16 -37.34 -43.91 50.32
N TYR A 17 -36.21 -43.55 49.72
CA TYR A 17 -35.47 -42.34 50.10
C TYR A 17 -34.87 -41.67 48.85
N ALA A 18 -35.71 -40.98 48.08
CA ALA A 18 -35.22 -40.03 47.09
C ALA A 18 -34.71 -38.79 47.84
N GLN A 19 -33.40 -38.70 48.08
CA GLN A 19 -32.79 -37.48 48.59
C GLN A 19 -32.98 -36.38 47.52
N THR A 20 -33.75 -35.35 47.83
CA THR A 20 -34.03 -34.21 46.94
C THR A 20 -32.94 -33.14 46.97
N MET A 21 -31.87 -33.37 47.74
CA MET A 21 -30.79 -32.42 47.96
C MET A 21 -29.42 -33.11 47.88
N THR A 22 -28.48 -32.45 47.21
CA THR A 22 -27.09 -32.90 47.10
C THR A 22 -26.20 -32.03 47.99
N GLU A 23 -25.39 -32.66 48.85
CA GLU A 23 -24.37 -31.98 49.67
C GLU A 23 -23.00 -32.05 48.97
N LYS A 24 -22.31 -30.91 48.89
CA LYS A 24 -20.96 -30.82 48.33
C LYS A 24 -20.06 -29.97 49.22
N TYR A 25 -18.87 -30.47 49.53
CA TYR A 25 -17.88 -29.68 50.26
C TYR A 25 -17.18 -28.67 49.33
N ASN A 26 -17.11 -27.42 49.76
CA ASN A 26 -16.39 -26.35 49.10
C ASN A 26 -15.12 -26.04 49.92
N SER A 27 -13.98 -26.50 49.44
CA SER A 27 -12.68 -26.32 50.09
C SER A 27 -12.19 -24.87 50.08
N LEU A 28 -12.62 -24.05 49.12
CA LEU A 28 -12.25 -22.64 49.07
C LEU A 28 -12.92 -21.84 50.21
N MET A 29 -14.17 -22.20 50.52
CA MET A 29 -14.99 -21.50 51.52
C MET A 29 -15.08 -22.26 52.86
N ASN A 30 -14.42 -23.43 52.96
CA ASN A 30 -14.44 -24.32 54.11
C ASN A 30 -15.87 -24.61 54.66
N ARG A 31 -16.80 -24.93 53.76
CA ARG A 31 -18.22 -25.15 54.10
C ARG A 31 -18.85 -26.25 53.25
N TYR A 32 -19.95 -26.81 53.71
CA TYR A 32 -20.78 -27.72 52.92
C TYR A 32 -21.95 -26.97 52.30
N GLU A 33 -22.13 -27.11 50.99
CA GLU A 33 -23.16 -26.45 50.19
C GLU A 33 -24.24 -27.47 49.82
N TYR A 34 -25.50 -27.06 49.91
CA TYR A 34 -26.66 -27.89 49.59
C TYR A 34 -27.35 -27.39 48.34
N PHE A 35 -27.60 -28.30 47.41
CA PHE A 35 -28.21 -28.03 46.12
C PHE A 35 -29.54 -28.76 45.97
N ASN A 36 -30.53 -28.12 45.35
CA ASN A 36 -31.78 -28.78 44.98
C ASN A 36 -31.61 -29.66 43.73
N ALA A 37 -32.66 -30.36 43.32
CA ALA A 37 -32.67 -31.22 42.13
C ALA A 37 -32.37 -30.47 40.81
N GLN A 38 -32.55 -29.15 40.78
CA GLN A 38 -32.22 -28.27 39.65
C GLN A 38 -30.75 -27.78 39.68
N GLY A 39 -29.94 -28.22 40.65
CA GLY A 39 -28.54 -27.82 40.79
C GLY A 39 -28.35 -26.42 41.35
N GLN A 40 -29.38 -25.80 41.92
CA GLN A 40 -29.29 -24.48 42.53
C GLN A 40 -29.00 -24.60 44.04
N MET A 41 -28.10 -23.77 44.56
CA MET A 41 -27.78 -23.75 45.99
C MET A 41 -28.96 -23.19 46.79
N VAL A 42 -29.36 -23.90 47.83
CA VAL A 42 -30.49 -23.54 48.71
C VAL A 42 -30.06 -23.29 50.15
N GLY A 43 -28.82 -23.65 50.50
CA GLY A 43 -28.24 -23.35 51.80
C GLY A 43 -26.79 -23.82 51.90
N TYR A 44 -26.14 -23.49 53.00
CA TYR A 44 -24.83 -24.03 53.35
C TYR A 44 -24.69 -24.16 54.87
N LYS A 45 -23.85 -25.10 55.32
CA LYS A 45 -23.40 -25.17 56.72
C LYS A 45 -21.90 -24.89 56.83
N SER A 46 -21.51 -24.06 57.80
CA SER A 46 -20.11 -23.79 58.14
C SER A 46 -19.86 -24.08 59.61
N TYR A 47 -18.66 -24.56 59.93
CA TYR A 47 -18.28 -24.86 61.31
C TYR A 47 -17.77 -23.59 61.99
N ASP A 48 -18.38 -23.23 63.12
CA ASP A 48 -17.93 -22.16 63.98
C ASP A 48 -16.98 -22.73 65.04
N SER A 49 -15.69 -22.40 64.92
CA SER A 49 -14.66 -22.88 65.83
C SER A 49 -14.77 -22.30 67.24
N LEU A 50 -15.36 -21.12 67.40
CA LEU A 50 -15.51 -20.44 68.69
C LEU A 50 -16.62 -21.11 69.50
N MET A 51 -17.76 -21.36 68.87
CA MET A 51 -18.93 -21.99 69.49
C MET A 51 -18.92 -23.52 69.39
N LYS A 52 -17.94 -24.08 68.68
CA LYS A 52 -17.75 -25.53 68.43
C LYS A 52 -19.01 -26.21 67.87
N GLN A 53 -19.68 -25.57 66.93
CA GLN A 53 -20.93 -26.05 66.34
C GLN A 53 -21.05 -25.74 64.85
N TRP A 54 -21.92 -26.47 64.15
CA TRP A 54 -22.25 -26.19 62.75
C TRP A 54 -23.42 -25.21 62.68
N ASN A 55 -23.22 -24.10 61.97
CA ASN A 55 -24.26 -23.12 61.70
C ASN A 55 -24.78 -23.34 60.28
N TYR A 56 -26.10 -23.52 60.15
CA TYR A 56 -26.77 -23.62 58.85
C TYR A 56 -27.35 -22.27 58.45
N TYR A 57 -27.15 -21.90 57.17
CA TYR A 57 -27.65 -20.68 56.58
C TYR A 57 -28.49 -21.03 55.35
N GLU A 58 -29.75 -20.60 55.35
CA GLU A 58 -30.63 -20.72 54.19
C GLU A 58 -30.31 -19.61 53.20
N VAL A 59 -30.27 -19.96 51.91
CA VAL A 59 -30.09 -18.98 50.84
C VAL A 59 -31.44 -18.68 50.23
N THR A 60 -32.06 -17.59 50.68
CA THR A 60 -33.27 -17.05 50.05
C THR A 60 -32.89 -16.52 48.67
N GLN A 61 -33.24 -17.25 47.62
CA GLN A 61 -33.03 -16.75 46.27
C GLN A 61 -33.94 -15.55 46.04
N PRO A 62 -33.42 -14.37 45.67
CA PRO A 62 -34.28 -13.33 45.13
C PRO A 62 -34.98 -13.93 43.90
N LYS A 63 -36.30 -13.72 43.78
CA LYS A 63 -37.06 -14.06 42.56
C LYS A 63 -36.25 -13.54 41.37
N GLN A 64 -35.71 -14.46 40.58
CA GLN A 64 -34.89 -14.13 39.42
C GLN A 64 -35.70 -13.15 38.56
N PRO A 65 -35.21 -11.92 38.28
CA PRO A 65 -35.72 -11.22 37.12
C PRO A 65 -35.47 -12.16 35.93
N GLN A 66 -36.48 -12.34 35.07
CA GLN A 66 -36.27 -13.12 33.86
C GLN A 66 -34.99 -12.63 33.18
N ASN A 67 -34.05 -13.53 32.91
CA ASN A 67 -32.83 -13.22 32.18
C ASN A 67 -33.22 -12.75 30.78
N THR A 68 -33.53 -11.47 30.63
CA THR A 68 -33.59 -10.82 29.33
C THR A 68 -32.15 -10.81 28.84
N TYR A 69 -31.84 -11.66 27.86
CA TYR A 69 -30.59 -11.57 27.13
C TYR A 69 -30.48 -10.13 26.60
N VAL A 70 -29.56 -9.36 27.17
CA VAL A 70 -29.18 -8.05 26.64
C VAL A 70 -28.10 -8.34 25.61
N GLU A 71 -28.43 -8.12 24.33
CA GLU A 71 -27.42 -8.23 23.27
C GLU A 71 -26.21 -7.37 23.63
N PRO A 72 -24.99 -7.95 23.69
CA PRO A 72 -23.79 -7.24 24.13
C PRO A 72 -23.40 -6.11 23.18
N ILE A 73 -23.93 -6.11 21.95
CA ILE A 73 -23.68 -5.11 20.93
C ILE A 73 -25.04 -4.66 20.41
N ASN A 74 -25.31 -3.37 20.53
CA ASN A 74 -26.49 -2.79 19.91
C ASN A 74 -26.26 -2.67 18.40
N LEU A 75 -26.84 -3.62 17.65
CA LEU A 75 -26.71 -3.70 16.19
C LEU A 75 -27.22 -2.44 15.47
N ASP A 76 -28.19 -1.73 16.04
CA ASP A 76 -28.70 -0.47 15.48
C ASP A 76 -27.62 0.63 15.48
N TYR A 77 -26.89 0.78 16.60
CA TYR A 77 -25.77 1.73 16.67
C TYR A 77 -24.65 1.36 15.70
N VAL A 78 -24.34 0.07 15.54
CA VAL A 78 -23.34 -0.40 14.58
C VAL A 78 -23.77 -0.09 13.15
N ASN A 79 -25.01 -0.43 12.79
CA ASN A 79 -25.57 -0.16 11.47
C ASN A 79 -25.60 1.34 11.16
N LYS A 80 -25.98 2.17 12.13
CA LYS A 80 -25.97 3.63 11.99
C LYS A 80 -24.55 4.18 11.81
N ALA A 81 -23.57 3.66 12.54
CA ALA A 81 -22.18 4.06 12.40
C ALA A 81 -21.60 3.67 11.03
N LEU A 82 -21.89 2.45 10.56
CA LEU A 82 -21.48 1.97 9.24
C LEU A 82 -22.12 2.79 8.11
N SER A 83 -23.43 3.03 8.19
CA SER A 83 -24.16 3.87 7.23
C SER A 83 -23.58 5.29 7.19
N THR A 84 -23.28 5.89 8.34
CA THR A 84 -22.64 7.21 8.41
C THR A 84 -21.25 7.20 7.77
N LYS A 85 -20.46 6.14 7.98
CA LYS A 85 -19.12 6.00 7.39
C LYS A 85 -19.19 5.83 5.88
N GLN A 86 -20.14 5.02 5.38
CA GLN A 86 -20.37 4.82 3.96
C GLN A 86 -20.83 6.12 3.28
N ALA A 87 -21.80 6.84 3.87
CA ALA A 87 -22.26 8.11 3.32
C ALA A 87 -21.13 9.16 3.22
N LYS A 88 -20.19 9.18 4.18
CA LYS A 88 -19.00 10.03 4.12
C LYS A 88 -18.05 9.62 3.01
N LEU A 89 -17.81 8.32 2.87
CA LEU A 89 -16.98 7.76 1.79
C LEU A 89 -17.56 8.18 0.43
N ASP A 90 -18.84 7.92 0.18
CA ASP A 90 -19.50 8.23 -1.09
C ASP A 90 -19.45 9.73 -1.40
N ALA A 91 -19.76 10.58 -0.41
CA ALA A 91 -19.72 12.03 -0.56
C ALA A 91 -18.30 12.55 -0.86
N ASN A 92 -17.27 11.94 -0.28
CA ASN A 92 -15.88 12.36 -0.49
C ASN A 92 -15.32 11.87 -1.82
N VAL A 93 -15.66 10.65 -2.24
CA VAL A 93 -15.34 10.16 -3.59
C VAL A 93 -15.95 11.08 -4.64
N ALA A 94 -17.23 11.44 -4.50
CA ALA A 94 -17.89 12.37 -5.41
C ALA A 94 -17.20 13.75 -5.48
N LYS A 95 -16.68 14.26 -4.35
CA LYS A 95 -15.89 15.51 -4.34
C LYS A 95 -14.58 15.37 -5.11
N ILE A 96 -13.90 14.24 -4.98
CA ILE A 96 -12.66 13.97 -5.72
C ILE A 96 -12.97 13.87 -7.20
N ASP A 97 -13.97 13.10 -7.61
CA ASP A 97 -14.36 12.96 -9.01
C ASP A 97 -14.71 14.31 -9.65
N ASN A 98 -15.51 15.12 -8.96
CA ASN A 98 -15.84 16.47 -9.42
C ASN A 98 -14.59 17.36 -9.57
N ALA A 99 -13.67 17.29 -8.61
CA ALA A 99 -12.41 18.05 -8.68
C ALA A 99 -11.50 17.54 -9.81
N VAL A 100 -11.45 16.23 -10.06
CA VAL A 100 -10.67 15.64 -11.15
C VAL A 100 -11.19 16.14 -12.50
N ASN A 101 -12.51 16.13 -12.69
CA ASN A 101 -13.15 16.63 -13.90
C ASN A 101 -12.94 18.15 -14.07
N ASP A 102 -13.08 18.91 -12.99
CA ASP A 102 -12.85 20.36 -12.99
C ASP A 102 -11.41 20.71 -13.35
N ILE A 103 -10.42 20.05 -12.73
CA ILE A 103 -9.00 20.23 -13.05
C ILE A 103 -8.72 19.88 -14.51
N GLY A 104 -9.20 18.72 -14.98
CA GLY A 104 -9.01 18.30 -16.37
C GLY A 104 -9.60 19.31 -17.36
N THR A 105 -10.81 19.81 -17.10
CA THR A 105 -11.48 20.83 -17.91
C THR A 105 -10.71 22.15 -17.88
N LYS A 106 -10.25 22.59 -16.70
CA LYS A 106 -9.44 23.80 -16.56
C LYS A 106 -8.17 23.71 -17.37
N ILE A 107 -7.42 22.61 -17.29
CA ILE A 107 -6.18 22.41 -18.08
C ILE A 107 -6.46 22.55 -19.57
N GLN A 108 -7.53 21.91 -20.08
CA GLN A 108 -7.91 21.99 -21.50
C GLN A 108 -8.26 23.44 -21.94
N ASN A 109 -8.92 24.18 -21.06
CA ASN A 109 -9.38 25.54 -21.33
C ASN A 109 -8.34 26.63 -21.01
N LEU A 110 -7.14 26.29 -20.54
CA LEU A 110 -6.07 27.28 -20.31
C LEU A 110 -5.70 27.98 -21.62
N GLU A 111 -5.48 29.30 -21.59
CA GLU A 111 -4.97 30.06 -22.74
C GLU A 111 -3.44 30.00 -22.80
N ILE A 112 -2.90 28.78 -22.93
CA ILE A 112 -1.46 28.49 -23.04
C ILE A 112 -1.16 27.61 -24.24
N ASP A 113 0.12 27.49 -24.61
CA ASP A 113 0.55 26.66 -25.75
C ASP A 113 0.09 25.21 -25.59
N SER A 114 -0.27 24.58 -26.71
CA SER A 114 -0.72 23.17 -26.76
C SER A 114 0.25 22.23 -26.05
N ASP A 115 1.54 22.42 -26.26
CA ASP A 115 2.58 21.51 -25.78
C ASP A 115 2.70 21.62 -24.25
N ILE A 116 2.54 22.83 -23.70
CA ILE A 116 2.47 23.04 -22.25
C ILE A 116 1.22 22.38 -21.68
N LYS A 117 0.06 22.47 -22.36
CA LYS A 117 -1.15 21.76 -21.90
C LYS A 117 -0.93 20.26 -21.85
N GLU A 118 -0.26 19.69 -22.84
CA GLU A 118 0.03 18.25 -22.88
C GLU A 118 0.92 17.82 -21.71
N ILE A 119 1.99 18.57 -21.42
CA ILE A 119 2.86 18.33 -20.26
C ILE A 119 2.07 18.42 -18.95
N VAL A 120 1.26 19.47 -18.77
CA VAL A 120 0.46 19.66 -17.55
C VAL A 120 -0.58 18.55 -17.39
N MET A 121 -1.23 18.14 -18.49
CA MET A 121 -2.18 17.02 -18.50
C MET A 121 -1.49 15.70 -18.15
N TYR A 122 -0.30 15.46 -18.68
CA TYR A 122 0.51 14.28 -18.36
C TYR A 122 0.88 14.25 -16.87
N THR A 123 1.35 15.36 -16.31
CA THR A 123 1.64 15.49 -14.87
C THR A 123 0.39 15.23 -14.02
N PHE A 124 -0.76 15.78 -14.41
CA PHE A 124 -2.03 15.53 -13.74
C PHE A 124 -2.43 14.04 -13.76
N GLN A 125 -2.35 13.38 -14.92
CA GLN A 125 -2.66 11.95 -15.05
C GLN A 125 -1.73 11.07 -14.20
N ASN A 126 -0.44 11.41 -14.11
CA ASN A 126 0.50 10.69 -13.25
C ASN A 126 0.24 10.92 -11.76
N ALA A 127 -0.21 12.11 -11.36
CA ALA A 127 -0.66 12.36 -9.99
C ALA A 127 -1.88 11.49 -9.65
N LEU A 128 -2.83 11.32 -10.57
CA LEU A 128 -3.98 10.41 -10.40
C LEU A 128 -3.55 8.95 -10.24
N LYS A 129 -2.65 8.46 -11.11
CA LYS A 129 -2.08 7.10 -10.98
C LYS A 129 -1.43 6.89 -9.61
N THR A 130 -0.67 7.90 -9.14
CA THR A 130 -0.02 7.87 -7.83
C THR A 130 -1.04 7.74 -6.70
N ILE A 131 -2.13 8.52 -6.73
CA ILE A 131 -3.20 8.42 -5.74
C ILE A 131 -3.89 7.06 -5.79
N ASN A 132 -4.26 6.58 -6.97
CA ASN A 132 -4.96 5.30 -7.15
C ASN A 132 -4.15 4.09 -6.67
N SER A 133 -2.82 4.20 -6.68
CA SER A 133 -1.94 3.15 -6.14
C SER A 133 -1.93 3.08 -4.60
N ARG A 134 -2.42 4.12 -3.90
CA ARG A 134 -2.40 4.22 -2.45
C ARG A 134 -3.70 3.69 -1.83
N LYS A 135 -3.59 2.93 -0.74
CA LYS A 135 -4.74 2.50 0.06
C LYS A 135 -5.18 3.60 1.03
N LEU A 136 -5.88 4.62 0.52
CA LEU A 136 -6.33 5.77 1.29
C LEU A 136 -7.73 5.57 1.90
N ASP A 137 -7.95 6.08 3.11
CA ASP A 137 -9.27 6.09 3.76
C ASP A 137 -10.07 7.33 3.36
N TYR A 138 -10.87 7.22 2.29
CA TYR A 138 -11.72 8.30 1.81
C TYR A 138 -12.95 8.56 2.69
N SER A 139 -13.24 7.73 3.69
CA SER A 139 -14.24 8.06 4.71
C SER A 139 -13.78 9.17 5.65
N ASN A 140 -12.48 9.52 5.60
CA ASN A 140 -11.86 10.61 6.34
C ASN A 140 -11.81 11.92 5.50
N ASN A 141 -12.37 12.99 6.05
CA ASN A 141 -12.39 14.31 5.41
C ASN A 141 -11.00 14.94 5.27
N ASN A 142 -10.07 14.67 6.18
CA ASN A 142 -8.70 15.18 6.10
C ASN A 142 -7.93 14.49 4.98
N THR A 143 -8.02 13.17 4.87
CA THR A 143 -7.42 12.41 3.77
C THR A 143 -7.95 12.88 2.41
N THR A 144 -9.26 13.11 2.32
CA THR A 144 -9.88 13.69 1.11
C THR A 144 -9.30 15.07 0.78
N ARG A 145 -9.15 15.95 1.79
CA ARG A 145 -8.56 17.29 1.60
C ARG A 145 -7.11 17.23 1.16
N GLU A 146 -6.32 16.32 1.73
CA GLU A 146 -4.92 16.10 1.36
C GLU A 146 -4.78 15.65 -0.09
N VAL A 147 -5.64 14.74 -0.54
CA VAL A 147 -5.69 14.28 -1.94
C VAL A 147 -6.00 15.44 -2.88
N LEU A 148 -7.03 16.23 -2.57
CA LEU A 148 -7.40 17.41 -3.36
C LEU A 148 -6.25 18.43 -3.42
N ASN A 149 -5.67 18.76 -2.27
CA ASN A 149 -4.54 19.70 -2.20
C ASN A 149 -3.33 19.20 -3.00
N TYR A 150 -3.03 17.91 -2.94
CA TYR A 150 -1.96 17.31 -3.72
C TYR A 150 -2.22 17.46 -5.22
N LEU A 151 -3.41 17.11 -5.71
CA LEU A 151 -3.78 17.23 -7.13
C LEU A 151 -3.64 18.66 -7.64
N TYR A 152 -4.23 19.64 -6.94
CA TYR A 152 -4.11 21.05 -7.31
C TYR A 152 -2.66 21.53 -7.27
N LYS A 153 -1.89 21.13 -6.26
CA LYS A 153 -0.49 21.51 -6.13
C LYS A 153 0.34 21.00 -7.32
N GLN A 154 0.20 19.73 -7.70
CA GLN A 154 0.95 19.16 -8.84
C GLN A 154 0.70 19.95 -10.13
N VAL A 155 -0.55 20.26 -10.43
CA VAL A 155 -0.92 21.01 -11.64
C VAL A 155 -0.42 22.45 -11.58
N ASN A 156 -0.61 23.14 -10.46
CA ASN A 156 -0.18 24.53 -10.30
C ASN A 156 1.35 24.68 -10.35
N ASP A 157 2.08 23.75 -9.73
CA ASP A 157 3.54 23.74 -9.74
C ASP A 157 4.07 23.54 -11.17
N GLU A 158 3.48 22.60 -11.92
CA GLU A 158 3.85 22.35 -13.31
C GLU A 158 3.56 23.56 -14.20
N ILE A 159 2.37 24.15 -14.09
CA ILE A 159 2.03 25.38 -14.83
C ILE A 159 3.04 26.49 -14.51
N ALA A 160 3.35 26.71 -13.23
CA ALA A 160 4.30 27.73 -12.80
C ALA A 160 5.71 27.48 -13.36
N LEU A 161 6.16 26.21 -13.37
CA LEU A 161 7.43 25.81 -13.94
C LEU A 161 7.49 26.09 -15.45
N GLN A 162 6.47 25.70 -16.20
CA GLN A 162 6.44 25.90 -17.64
C GLN A 162 6.34 27.38 -18.04
N VAL A 163 5.54 28.17 -17.31
CA VAL A 163 5.48 29.63 -17.50
C VAL A 163 6.83 30.28 -17.20
N LYS A 164 7.49 29.88 -16.11
CA LYS A 164 8.82 30.40 -15.76
C LYS A 164 9.85 30.06 -16.84
N ASN A 165 9.89 28.81 -17.30
CA ASN A 165 10.80 28.39 -18.37
C ASN A 165 10.58 29.19 -19.66
N LYS A 166 9.32 29.42 -20.04
CA LYS A 166 8.96 30.24 -21.21
C LYS A 166 9.35 31.71 -21.03
N GLN A 167 9.16 32.26 -19.84
CA GLN A 167 9.58 33.63 -19.52
C GLN A 167 11.10 33.77 -19.57
N GLU A 168 11.86 32.86 -18.97
CA GLU A 168 13.32 32.85 -19.00
C GLU A 168 13.86 32.71 -20.42
N LEU A 169 13.25 31.85 -21.24
CA LEU A 169 13.53 31.77 -22.68
C LEU A 169 13.24 33.11 -23.38
N ALA A 170 12.17 33.81 -23.02
CA ALA A 170 11.82 35.11 -23.57
C ALA A 170 12.74 36.25 -23.09
N THR A 171 13.24 36.23 -21.85
CA THR A 171 14.23 37.22 -21.36
C THR A 171 15.61 36.97 -21.93
N THR A 172 16.04 35.72 -22.07
CA THR A 172 17.28 35.36 -22.77
C THR A 172 17.16 35.73 -24.25
N ALA A 173 16.00 35.54 -24.87
CA ALA A 173 15.72 36.03 -26.21
C ALA A 173 15.79 37.58 -26.28
N LYS A 174 15.16 38.31 -25.37
CA LYS A 174 15.21 39.79 -25.34
C LYS A 174 16.60 40.36 -25.08
N THR A 175 17.42 39.68 -24.28
CA THR A 175 18.80 40.09 -24.01
C THR A 175 19.70 39.84 -25.21
N ASN A 176 19.35 38.84 -26.03
CA ASN A 176 20.02 38.56 -27.30
C ASN A 176 19.47 39.39 -28.48
N VAL A 177 18.27 40.00 -28.37
CA VAL A 177 17.63 40.84 -29.42
C VAL A 177 18.22 42.25 -29.53
N SER A 178 19.13 42.67 -28.63
CA SER A 178 19.99 43.85 -28.90
C SER A 178 21.10 43.56 -29.93
N PHE A 179 21.27 42.30 -30.33
CA PHE A 179 22.07 41.90 -31.48
C PHE A 179 21.19 41.08 -32.43
N GLN A 180 20.89 41.65 -33.59
CA GLN A 180 20.19 41.02 -34.73
C GLN A 180 18.66 41.11 -34.72
N THR A 181 18.20 42.21 -35.31
CA THR A 181 17.02 42.23 -36.15
C THR A 181 17.16 41.18 -37.28
N ALA A 182 16.07 40.43 -37.52
CA ALA A 182 15.84 39.42 -38.58
C ALA A 182 16.13 37.95 -38.23
N ASN A 183 15.11 37.25 -37.71
CA ASN A 183 14.54 36.10 -38.42
C ASN A 183 13.38 35.45 -37.66
N THR A 184 12.22 35.42 -38.32
CA THR A 184 11.02 34.68 -37.93
C THR A 184 11.13 33.25 -38.47
N THR A 185 12.02 32.42 -37.89
CA THR A 185 12.25 31.02 -38.35
C THR A 185 12.66 30.05 -37.23
N SER A 186 12.24 30.27 -35.98
CA SER A 186 12.88 29.62 -34.81
C SER A 186 12.17 28.41 -34.17
N SER A 187 10.95 28.00 -34.57
CA SER A 187 10.36 26.78 -33.98
C SER A 187 10.89 25.48 -34.61
N LYS A 188 11.06 25.44 -35.94
CA LYS A 188 11.59 24.27 -36.65
C LYS A 188 13.07 23.98 -36.35
N ALA A 189 13.87 25.01 -36.09
CA ALA A 189 15.30 24.84 -35.78
C ALA A 189 15.54 24.24 -34.39
N ALA A 190 14.65 24.49 -33.43
CA ALA A 190 14.73 23.91 -32.09
C ALA A 190 14.34 22.43 -32.08
N GLU A 191 13.24 22.09 -32.77
CA GLU A 191 12.84 20.68 -33.00
C GLU A 191 13.93 19.91 -33.75
N GLN A 192 14.48 20.50 -34.81
CA GLN A 192 15.56 19.89 -35.59
C GLN A 192 16.82 19.65 -34.75
N LYS A 193 17.17 20.57 -33.83
CA LYS A 193 18.30 20.39 -32.92
C LYS A 193 18.07 19.25 -31.93
N VAL A 194 16.86 19.11 -31.38
CA VAL A 194 16.50 18.00 -30.49
C VAL A 194 16.54 16.66 -31.23
N ASP A 195 16.05 16.62 -32.47
CA ASP A 195 16.12 15.43 -33.31
C ASP A 195 17.56 15.07 -33.69
N GLU A 196 18.41 16.06 -33.97
CA GLU A 196 19.84 15.86 -34.22
C GLU A 196 20.57 15.29 -32.98
N GLU A 197 20.30 15.84 -31.79
CA GLU A 197 20.85 15.32 -30.53
C GLU A 197 20.39 13.89 -30.24
N ARG A 198 19.11 13.59 -30.51
CA ARG A 198 18.54 12.24 -30.40
C ARG A 198 19.21 11.28 -31.37
N GLN A 199 19.38 11.65 -32.63
CA GLN A 199 20.07 10.83 -33.63
C GLN A 199 21.54 10.61 -33.28
N GLN A 200 22.24 11.64 -32.82
CA GLN A 200 23.66 11.55 -32.47
C GLN A 200 23.90 10.53 -31.37
N ALA A 201 23.05 10.48 -30.34
CA ALA A 201 23.27 9.53 -29.28
C ALA A 201 22.53 8.19 -29.44
N MET A 202 21.54 8.08 -30.33
CA MET A 202 21.20 6.78 -30.94
C MET A 202 22.42 6.17 -31.65
N ALA A 203 23.13 6.97 -32.46
CA ALA A 203 24.35 6.53 -33.12
C ALA A 203 25.49 6.24 -32.13
N ALA A 204 25.58 6.98 -31.02
CA ALA A 204 26.57 6.69 -29.97
C ALA A 204 26.27 5.38 -29.22
N MET A 205 24.99 5.06 -29.07
CA MET A 205 24.52 3.86 -28.37
C MET A 205 24.53 2.61 -29.24
N SER A 206 24.43 2.74 -30.57
CA SER A 206 24.40 1.61 -31.51
C SER A 206 25.65 0.71 -31.44
N LYS A 207 26.81 1.26 -31.03
CA LYS A 207 28.01 0.45 -30.78
C LYS A 207 27.84 -0.56 -29.64
N PHE A 208 26.87 -0.33 -28.76
CA PHE A 208 26.48 -1.23 -27.68
C PHE A 208 25.33 -2.15 -28.06
N TYR A 209 24.90 -2.19 -29.32
CA TYR A 209 23.91 -3.19 -29.73
C TYR A 209 24.49 -4.61 -29.60
N GLY A 210 23.59 -5.52 -29.22
CA GLY A 210 23.85 -6.94 -29.04
C GLY A 210 23.59 -7.46 -27.64
N GLY A 211 23.97 -8.71 -27.43
CA GLY A 211 23.84 -9.40 -26.16
C GLY A 211 24.94 -9.02 -25.18
N TYR A 212 24.60 -9.07 -23.90
CA TYR A 212 25.50 -8.93 -22.78
C TYR A 212 25.13 -9.96 -21.72
N THR A 213 26.12 -10.31 -20.90
CA THR A 213 25.92 -11.14 -19.72
C THR A 213 26.48 -10.47 -18.49
N THR A 214 25.85 -10.71 -17.35
CA THR A 214 26.40 -10.41 -16.03
C THR A 214 26.16 -11.59 -15.10
N ALA A 215 27.09 -11.80 -14.17
CA ALA A 215 26.96 -12.78 -13.10
C ALA A 215 26.59 -12.12 -11.75
N LEU A 216 26.31 -10.81 -11.72
CA LEU A 216 25.96 -10.11 -10.50
C LEU A 216 24.94 -9.00 -10.76
N VAL A 217 23.76 -9.17 -10.18
CA VAL A 217 22.73 -8.13 -10.09
C VAL A 217 22.44 -7.86 -8.62
N THR A 218 22.56 -6.61 -8.18
CA THR A 218 22.16 -6.19 -6.83
C THR A 218 20.77 -5.56 -6.87
N GLU A 219 19.97 -5.85 -5.85
CA GLU A 219 18.78 -5.10 -5.52
C GLU A 219 19.13 -4.15 -4.37
N GLU A 220 18.89 -2.86 -4.58
CA GLU A 220 19.31 -1.82 -3.65
C GLU A 220 18.14 -0.93 -3.28
N VAL A 221 18.05 -0.56 -2.01
CA VAL A 221 17.00 0.31 -1.47
C VAL A 221 17.61 1.57 -0.91
N TYR A 222 16.95 2.69 -1.18
CA TYR A 222 17.40 3.99 -0.69
C TYR A 222 17.19 4.11 0.82
N ASN A 223 18.26 4.40 1.54
CA ASN A 223 18.25 4.67 2.96
C ASN A 223 18.11 6.17 3.22
N TYR A 224 16.95 6.56 3.75
CA TYR A 224 16.63 7.96 4.00
C TYR A 224 17.52 8.63 5.06
N ASN A 225 18.17 7.86 5.93
CA ASN A 225 19.05 8.39 6.97
C ASN A 225 20.44 8.71 6.41
N THR A 226 21.02 7.78 5.65
CA THR A 226 22.37 7.93 5.08
C THR A 226 22.40 8.66 3.74
N LYS A 227 21.24 8.78 3.08
CA LYS A 227 21.09 9.29 1.71
C LYS A 227 21.85 8.45 0.66
N LEU A 228 22.11 7.18 0.98
CA LEU A 228 22.78 6.20 0.12
C LEU A 228 21.84 5.03 -0.18
N TYR A 229 22.23 4.19 -1.13
CA TYR A 229 21.53 2.94 -1.42
C TYR A 229 22.23 1.79 -0.70
N ASP A 230 21.45 1.00 0.05
CA ASP A 230 21.90 -0.20 0.71
C ASP A 230 21.54 -1.42 -0.15
N ILE A 231 22.49 -2.36 -0.31
CA ILE A 231 22.24 -3.64 -0.99
C ILE A 231 21.40 -4.50 -0.07
N ILE A 232 20.22 -4.92 -0.54
CA ILE A 232 19.30 -5.81 0.19
C ILE A 232 19.26 -7.22 -0.38
N SER A 233 19.69 -7.40 -1.63
CA SER A 233 19.79 -8.72 -2.26
C SER A 233 20.87 -8.76 -3.33
N GLU A 234 21.47 -9.94 -3.52
CA GLU A 234 22.39 -10.25 -4.61
C GLU A 234 21.88 -11.45 -5.40
N ASP A 235 21.78 -11.31 -6.72
CA ASP A 235 21.59 -12.41 -7.64
C ASP A 235 22.89 -12.70 -8.37
N LYS A 236 23.51 -13.85 -8.04
CA LYS A 236 24.77 -14.31 -8.62
C LYS A 236 24.58 -15.21 -9.84
N THR A 237 23.34 -15.33 -10.31
CA THR A 237 23.05 -16.12 -11.49
C THR A 237 23.37 -15.34 -12.77
N THR A 238 23.73 -16.06 -13.83
CA THR A 238 23.97 -15.45 -15.13
C THR A 238 22.68 -14.82 -15.66
N THR A 239 22.68 -13.51 -15.80
CA THR A 239 21.60 -12.75 -16.41
C THR A 239 22.03 -12.33 -17.80
N LYS A 240 21.17 -12.57 -18.79
CA LYS A 240 21.37 -12.07 -20.14
C LYS A 240 20.65 -10.74 -20.29
N PHE A 241 21.29 -9.85 -21.00
CA PHE A 241 20.81 -8.53 -21.34
C PHE A 241 20.96 -8.38 -22.86
N PHE A 242 19.99 -7.81 -23.54
CA PHE A 242 20.11 -7.54 -24.97
C PHE A 242 19.65 -6.12 -25.23
N PHE A 243 20.44 -5.39 -26.00
CA PHE A 243 20.15 -4.00 -26.34
C PHE A 243 20.12 -3.87 -27.86
N GLU A 244 18.99 -3.41 -28.38
CA GLU A 244 18.75 -3.26 -29.81
C GLU A 244 17.77 -2.13 -30.02
N ASP A 245 18.05 -1.29 -31.01
CA ASP A 245 17.22 -0.15 -31.39
C ASP A 245 16.79 0.69 -30.17
N SER A 246 15.48 0.74 -29.93
CA SER A 246 14.82 1.45 -28.82
C SER A 246 14.40 0.53 -27.67
N HIS A 247 14.92 -0.70 -27.59
CA HIS A 247 14.48 -1.71 -26.64
C HIS A 247 15.63 -2.27 -25.81
N LEU A 248 15.30 -2.55 -24.54
CA LEU A 248 16.15 -3.22 -23.58
C LEU A 248 15.46 -4.52 -23.19
N TYR A 249 16.15 -5.64 -23.35
CA TYR A 249 15.65 -6.96 -22.99
C TYR A 249 16.46 -7.57 -21.86
N PHE A 250 15.79 -8.22 -20.93
CA PHE A 250 16.39 -8.82 -19.73
C PHE A 250 15.89 -10.26 -19.59
N LEU A 251 16.82 -11.19 -19.42
CA LEU A 251 16.51 -12.57 -19.07
C LEU A 251 17.26 -12.93 -17.79
N ARG A 252 16.53 -12.89 -16.67
CA ARG A 252 17.05 -13.41 -15.39
C ARG A 252 16.89 -14.92 -15.37
N SER A 253 17.95 -15.64 -15.03
CA SER A 253 17.95 -17.12 -15.02
C SER A 253 16.80 -17.74 -14.21
N ARG A 254 16.41 -17.10 -13.11
CA ARG A 254 15.37 -17.58 -12.19
C ARG A 254 13.97 -17.55 -12.79
N ASN A 255 13.71 -16.65 -13.74
CA ASN A 255 12.38 -16.44 -14.29
C ASN A 255 12.21 -17.01 -15.71
N ASN A 256 13.31 -17.36 -16.39
CA ASN A 256 13.37 -17.89 -17.77
C ASN A 256 12.43 -17.20 -18.79
N GLN A 257 12.07 -15.95 -18.52
CA GLN A 257 11.20 -15.11 -19.34
C GLN A 257 11.96 -13.83 -19.67
N TRP A 258 11.92 -13.47 -20.95
CA TRP A 258 12.42 -12.19 -21.41
C TRP A 258 11.46 -11.09 -20.96
N LEU A 259 11.98 -10.14 -20.20
CA LEU A 259 11.34 -8.86 -19.95
C LEU A 259 11.86 -7.87 -20.98
N SER A 260 11.00 -7.02 -21.51
CA SER A 260 11.40 -5.97 -22.45
C SER A 260 10.93 -4.61 -21.95
N SER A 261 11.73 -3.58 -22.15
CA SER A 261 11.34 -2.20 -21.92
C SER A 261 11.74 -1.34 -23.11
N ALA A 262 10.76 -0.68 -23.72
CA ALA A 262 10.99 0.32 -24.75
C ALA A 262 11.45 1.60 -24.06
N TRP A 263 12.53 2.20 -24.54
CA TRP A 263 12.98 3.51 -24.09
C TRP A 263 12.53 4.61 -25.06
N VAL A 264 12.18 5.75 -24.49
CA VAL A 264 11.48 6.84 -25.21
C VAL A 264 12.43 8.00 -25.52
N TRP A 265 13.34 8.30 -24.59
CA TRP A 265 14.32 9.38 -24.72
C TRP A 265 15.52 9.11 -23.84
N PHE A 266 16.64 9.79 -24.12
CA PHE A 266 17.85 9.69 -23.31
C PHE A 266 18.54 11.05 -23.15
N ILE A 267 19.37 11.18 -22.12
CA ILE A 267 20.27 12.31 -21.87
C ILE A 267 21.71 11.77 -21.82
N THR A 268 22.65 12.49 -22.42
CA THR A 268 24.08 12.16 -22.30
C THR A 268 24.72 13.02 -21.23
N GLU A 269 25.20 12.38 -20.16
CA GLU A 269 25.97 13.02 -19.09
C GLU A 269 27.46 12.71 -19.25
N PRO A 270 28.37 13.39 -18.53
CA PRO A 270 29.81 13.14 -18.66
C PRO A 270 30.21 11.67 -18.49
N LYS A 271 29.53 10.93 -17.60
CA LYS A 271 29.89 9.55 -17.22
C LYS A 271 28.90 8.46 -17.64
N PHE A 272 27.66 8.81 -17.94
CA PHE A 272 26.60 7.85 -18.19
C PHE A 272 25.63 8.35 -19.26
N TYR A 273 24.90 7.40 -19.86
CA TYR A 273 23.69 7.65 -20.62
C TYR A 273 22.49 7.43 -19.68
N ILE A 274 21.56 8.38 -19.63
CA ILE A 274 20.29 8.22 -18.93
C ILE A 274 19.24 7.87 -19.98
N LEU A 275 18.55 6.75 -19.87
CA LEU A 275 17.37 6.42 -20.67
C LEU A 275 16.12 6.45 -19.79
N PHE A 276 14.97 6.72 -20.40
CA PHE A 276 13.68 6.59 -19.73
C PHE A 276 12.84 5.58 -20.47
N ASP A 277 12.26 4.65 -19.73
CA ASP A 277 11.35 3.70 -20.33
C ASP A 277 9.94 4.25 -20.55
N SER A 278 9.10 3.45 -21.23
CA SER A 278 7.69 3.76 -21.46
C SER A 278 6.85 3.98 -20.19
N TYR A 279 7.36 3.58 -19.02
CA TYR A 279 6.75 3.81 -17.70
C TYR A 279 7.40 4.99 -16.96
N SER A 280 8.25 5.78 -17.63
CA SER A 280 9.03 6.88 -17.05
C SER A 280 10.00 6.46 -15.94
N GLN A 281 10.40 5.19 -15.93
CA GLN A 281 11.46 4.72 -15.04
C GLN A 281 12.82 5.12 -15.61
N LEU A 282 13.72 5.54 -14.72
CA LEU A 282 15.05 5.97 -15.10
C LEU A 282 15.97 4.77 -15.22
N ILE A 283 16.77 4.77 -16.28
CA ILE A 283 17.78 3.77 -16.56
C ILE A 283 19.10 4.53 -16.75
N ALA A 284 20.14 4.17 -16.01
CA ALA A 284 21.46 4.77 -16.17
C ALA A 284 22.46 3.71 -16.63
N VAL A 285 23.21 4.02 -17.67
CA VAL A 285 24.20 3.12 -18.27
C VAL A 285 25.54 3.81 -18.34
N ASP A 286 26.59 3.19 -17.81
CA ASP A 286 27.94 3.76 -17.89
C ASP A 286 28.40 3.85 -19.35
N LYS A 287 29.23 4.85 -19.69
CA LYS A 287 29.67 5.08 -21.08
C LYS A 287 30.52 3.96 -21.69
N ASP A 288 31.07 3.08 -20.88
CA ASP A 288 31.78 1.87 -21.30
C ASP A 288 30.87 0.63 -21.31
N PHE A 289 29.60 0.80 -20.93
CA PHE A 289 28.59 -0.23 -20.81
C PHE A 289 28.94 -1.34 -19.82
N SER A 290 29.84 -1.06 -18.86
CA SER A 290 30.24 -2.01 -17.82
C SER A 290 29.21 -2.16 -16.70
N LYS A 291 28.36 -1.15 -16.52
CA LYS A 291 27.33 -1.09 -15.48
C LYS A 291 26.02 -0.54 -16.03
N PHE A 292 24.93 -1.15 -15.61
CA PHE A 292 23.56 -0.74 -15.93
C PHE A 292 22.75 -0.64 -14.64
N THR A 293 21.99 0.44 -14.45
CA THR A 293 21.17 0.67 -13.26
C THR A 293 19.74 1.00 -13.66
N TRP A 294 18.77 0.23 -13.15
CA TRP A 294 17.35 0.44 -13.40
C TRP A 294 16.65 0.88 -12.12
N TYR A 295 16.08 2.08 -12.12
CA TYR A 295 15.39 2.68 -10.97
C TYR A 295 13.89 2.41 -11.06
N ALA A 296 13.40 1.46 -10.26
CA ALA A 296 12.07 0.88 -10.43
C ALA A 296 10.97 1.58 -9.61
N ASP A 297 11.26 1.92 -8.35
CA ASP A 297 10.27 2.52 -7.44
C ASP A 297 10.65 3.95 -7.11
N LYS A 298 9.65 4.84 -7.06
CA LYS A 298 9.82 6.26 -6.76
C LYS A 298 8.82 6.73 -5.70
N VAL A 299 9.31 7.43 -4.67
CA VAL A 299 8.49 8.07 -3.63
C VAL A 299 8.88 9.54 -3.54
N GLY A 300 7.99 10.42 -4.01
CA GLY A 300 8.32 11.83 -4.22
C GLY A 300 9.36 11.96 -5.34
N ASP A 301 10.46 12.66 -5.07
CA ASP A 301 11.57 12.84 -6.02
C ASP A 301 12.69 11.80 -5.88
N VAL A 302 12.53 10.85 -4.97
CA VAL A 302 13.58 9.87 -4.64
C VAL A 302 13.20 8.50 -5.20
N TYR A 303 14.10 7.90 -5.97
CA TYR A 303 13.98 6.49 -6.33
C TYR A 303 14.31 5.64 -5.10
N THR A 304 13.32 4.92 -4.59
CA THR A 304 13.47 4.12 -3.37
C THR A 304 14.05 2.75 -3.63
N LYS A 305 14.02 2.29 -4.88
CA LYS A 305 14.51 0.97 -5.27
C LYS A 305 15.20 1.03 -6.61
N ARG A 306 16.34 0.35 -6.73
CA ARG A 306 17.03 0.15 -8.00
C ARG A 306 17.64 -1.25 -8.12
N TYR A 307 17.86 -1.67 -9.36
CA TYR A 307 18.61 -2.87 -9.68
C TYR A 307 19.89 -2.48 -10.40
N VAL A 308 21.04 -2.93 -9.91
CA VAL A 308 22.34 -2.63 -10.52
C VAL A 308 22.93 -3.91 -11.09
N TYR A 309 23.24 -3.88 -12.38
CA TYR A 309 23.83 -4.96 -13.14
C TYR A 309 25.31 -4.62 -13.29
N HIS A 310 26.16 -5.43 -12.68
CA HIS A 310 27.59 -5.15 -12.54
C HIS A 310 28.39 -5.92 -13.58
N ASN A 311 29.53 -5.37 -14.00
CA ASN A 311 30.52 -6.07 -14.83
C ASN A 311 29.91 -6.72 -16.09
N LEU A 312 29.05 -5.98 -16.79
CA LEU A 312 28.45 -6.43 -18.05
C LEU A 312 29.56 -6.78 -19.05
N LYS A 313 29.45 -7.95 -19.66
CA LYS A 313 30.35 -8.44 -20.71
C LYS A 313 29.56 -8.64 -21.98
N LYS A 314 30.04 -8.09 -23.09
CA LYS A 314 29.41 -8.30 -24.40
C LYS A 314 29.44 -9.79 -24.74
N ASP A 315 28.28 -10.34 -25.04
CA ASP A 315 28.12 -11.70 -25.54
C ASP A 315 28.39 -11.69 -27.04
N THR A 316 29.36 -12.49 -27.49
CA THR A 316 29.76 -12.58 -28.90
C THR A 316 29.08 -13.72 -29.64
N THR A 317 28.22 -14.48 -28.94
CA THR A 317 27.43 -15.58 -29.50
C THR A 317 26.03 -15.15 -29.89
#